data_AF-A0A1G2JK71-F1
#
_entry.id   AF-A0A1G2JK71-F1
#
_cell.length_a   1.000
_cell.length_b   1.000
_cell.length_c   1.000
_cell.angle_alpha   90.00
_cell.angle_beta   90.00
_cell.angle_gamma   90.00
#
_symmetry.space_group_name_H-M   'P 1'
#
loop_
_entity.id
_entity.type
_entity.pdbx_description
1 polymer ?
#
loop_
_entity_poly.entity_id
_entity_poly.type
_entity_poly.pdbx_seq_one_letter_code
_entity_poly.pdbx_strand_id
1 'polypeptide(L)'
;MNKYILSLLISVILLSFSGSVLAVQIINPLGSTDTFCKLLTNLSTGIAGLVATLSGIMIIIAGILYLTSAGDQQKMTTAKTALKYAIIGIIVALLAIPIVEVIKEVLNVSVPGGC
;
A
#
# COMPACT_ATOMS: atom_id res chain seq x y z
N MET A 1 -27.04 -28.21 4.34
CA MET A 1 -26.98 -26.74 4.51
C MET A 1 -28.07 -26.11 3.67
N ASN A 2 -29.06 -25.51 4.33
CA ASN A 2 -30.30 -25.05 3.71
C ASN A 2 -30.05 -23.76 2.89
N LYS A 3 -30.58 -23.66 1.67
CA LYS A 3 -30.39 -22.51 0.75
C LYS A 3 -30.68 -21.14 1.37
N TYR A 4 -31.51 -21.11 2.40
CA TYR A 4 -31.86 -19.90 3.17
C TYR A 4 -30.73 -19.41 4.09
N ILE A 5 -29.92 -20.31 4.66
CA ILE A 5 -28.76 -19.95 5.50
C ILE A 5 -27.67 -19.32 4.63
N LEU A 6 -27.49 -19.82 3.41
CA LEU A 6 -26.54 -19.27 2.44
C LEU A 6 -26.94 -17.86 1.98
N SER A 7 -28.23 -17.64 1.73
CA SER A 7 -28.78 -16.32 1.38
C SER A 7 -28.59 -15.27 2.49
N LEU A 8 -28.72 -15.69 3.76
CA LEU A 8 -28.54 -14.81 4.91
C LEU A 8 -27.09 -14.36 5.07
N LEU A 9 -26.12 -15.25 4.88
CA LEU A 9 -24.69 -14.89 4.91
C LEU A 9 -24.30 -13.94 3.78
N ILE A 10 -24.84 -14.15 2.57
CA ILE A 10 -24.57 -13.30 1.40
C ILE A 10 -25.10 -11.86 1.63
N SER A 11 -26.29 -11.73 2.21
CA SER A 11 -26.87 -10.43 2.55
C SER A 11 -26.03 -9.67 3.60
N VAL A 12 -25.59 -10.34 4.66
CA VAL A 12 -24.74 -9.73 5.71
C VAL A 12 -23.39 -9.25 5.14
N ILE A 13 -22.82 -10.00 4.20
CA ILE A 13 -21.59 -9.61 3.50
C ILE A 13 -21.83 -8.39 2.60
N LEU A 14 -22.98 -8.31 1.92
CA LEU A 14 -23.34 -7.17 1.07
C LEU A 14 -23.64 -5.89 1.85
N LEU A 15 -24.24 -5.97 3.04
CA LEU A 15 -24.45 -4.79 3.90
C LEU A 15 -23.14 -4.19 4.44
N SER A 16 -22.08 -5.00 4.54
CA SER A 16 -20.73 -4.52 4.89
C SER A 16 -20.07 -3.76 3.73
N PHE A 17 -20.65 -3.82 2.52
CA PHE A 17 -20.19 -3.13 1.32
C PHE A 17 -20.97 -1.85 1.02
N SER A 18 -21.55 -1.21 2.05
CA SER A 18 -22.05 0.17 1.93
C SER A 18 -20.86 1.14 1.96
N GLY A 19 -20.11 1.18 0.85
CA GLY A 19 -19.08 2.18 0.65
C GLY A 19 -19.71 3.57 0.64
N SER A 20 -19.29 4.42 1.58
CA SER A 20 -19.70 5.82 1.63
C SER A 20 -19.30 6.51 0.32
N VAL A 21 -20.26 6.90 -0.52
CA VAL A 21 -19.98 7.77 -1.68
C VAL A 21 -19.84 9.19 -1.15
N LEU A 22 -18.61 9.58 -0.83
CA LEU A 22 -18.26 10.95 -0.50
C LEU A 22 -18.30 11.80 -1.77
N ALA A 23 -18.90 12.98 -1.70
CA ALA A 23 -18.89 13.96 -2.78
C ALA A 23 -17.46 14.15 -3.33
N VAL A 24 -17.29 14.04 -4.65
CA VAL A 24 -16.00 14.24 -5.34
C VAL A 24 -15.66 15.71 -5.33
N GLN A 25 -14.97 16.08 -4.27
CA GLN A 25 -14.16 17.28 -4.20
C GLN A 25 -12.84 16.96 -4.94
N ILE A 26 -12.50 17.76 -5.95
CA ILE A 26 -11.19 17.70 -6.63
C ILE A 26 -10.16 18.24 -5.63
N ILE A 27 -9.82 17.39 -4.66
CA ILE A 27 -8.70 17.61 -3.75
C ILE A 27 -7.46 17.35 -4.57
N ASN A 28 -6.55 18.32 -4.59
CA ASN A 28 -5.22 18.07 -5.12
C ASN A 28 -4.67 16.83 -4.41
N PRO A 29 -4.36 15.73 -5.11
CA PRO A 29 -3.86 14.50 -4.48
C PRO A 29 -2.52 14.73 -3.76
N LEU A 30 -1.85 15.85 -4.03
CA LEU A 30 -0.62 16.29 -3.37
C LEU A 30 -0.86 17.31 -2.23
N GLY A 31 -2.11 17.64 -1.88
CA GLY A 31 -2.45 18.57 -0.80
C GLY A 31 -2.00 20.03 -1.03
N SER A 32 -1.84 20.81 0.03
CA SER A 32 -1.28 22.17 -0.05
C SER A 32 0.23 22.13 -0.22
N THR A 33 0.72 22.73 -1.31
CA THR A 33 2.13 22.74 -1.70
C THR A 33 2.75 24.14 -1.57
N ASP A 34 2.41 24.86 -0.49
CA ASP A 34 2.76 26.29 -0.30
C ASP A 34 4.27 26.55 -0.16
N THR A 35 5.08 25.50 -0.05
CA THR A 35 6.54 25.58 0.10
C THR A 35 7.18 24.39 -0.61
N PHE A 36 8.40 24.56 -1.12
CA PHE A 36 9.16 23.49 -1.78
C PHE A 36 9.27 22.22 -0.90
N CYS A 37 9.50 22.38 0.41
CA CYS A 37 9.52 21.26 1.35
C CYS A 37 8.21 20.49 1.41
N LYS A 38 7.05 21.17 1.46
CA LYS A 38 5.74 20.51 1.45
C LYS A 38 5.48 19.79 0.13
N LEU A 39 5.85 20.41 -1.00
CA LEU A 39 5.75 19.76 -2.31
C LEU A 39 6.53 18.44 -2.33
N LEU A 40 7.78 18.46 -1.85
CA LEU A 40 8.65 17.28 -1.84
C LEU A 40 8.13 16.20 -0.88
N THR A 41 7.72 16.57 0.33
CA THR A 41 7.17 15.63 1.32
C THR A 41 5.86 15.01 0.85
N ASN A 42 4.95 15.80 0.27
CA ASN A 42 3.67 15.30 -0.24
C ASN A 42 3.88 14.42 -1.48
N LEU A 43 4.84 14.75 -2.34
CA LEU A 43 5.21 13.91 -3.48
C LEU A 43 5.80 12.57 -3.00
N SER A 44 6.73 12.61 -2.04
CA SER A 44 7.33 11.40 -1.47
C SER A 44 6.26 10.51 -0.80
N THR A 45 5.34 11.12 -0.05
CA THR A 45 4.24 10.41 0.60
C THR A 45 3.25 9.86 -0.42
N GLY A 46 2.95 10.59 -1.49
CA GLY A 46 2.10 10.13 -2.59
C GLY A 46 2.69 8.93 -3.31
N ILE A 47 3.99 8.96 -3.61
CA ILE A 47 4.71 7.82 -4.22
C ILE A 47 4.72 6.63 -3.25
N ALA A 48 5.00 6.84 -1.96
CA ALA A 48 4.97 5.79 -0.96
C ALA A 48 3.58 5.15 -0.85
N GLY A 49 2.50 5.94 -0.91
CA GLY A 49 1.13 5.44 -0.96
C GLY A 49 0.85 4.58 -2.19
N LEU A 50 1.29 5.02 -3.37
CA LEU A 50 1.18 4.24 -4.62
C LEU A 50 1.94 2.92 -4.53
N VAL A 51 3.17 2.95 -4.03
CA VAL A 51 4.00 1.75 -3.81
C VAL A 51 3.32 0.80 -2.83
N ALA A 52 2.76 1.30 -1.73
CA ALA A 52 2.05 0.49 -0.75
C ALA A 52 0.83 -0.20 -1.37
N THR A 53 0.05 0.54 -2.17
CA THR A 53 -1.16 0.01 -2.83
C THR A 53 -0.81 -1.05 -3.88
N LEU A 54 0.17 -0.77 -4.74
CA LEU A 54 0.65 -1.70 -5.75
C LEU A 54 1.26 -2.96 -5.13
N SER A 55 2.05 -2.79 -4.07
CA SER A 55 2.64 -3.92 -3.33
C SER A 55 1.56 -4.80 -2.70
N GLY A 56 0.51 -4.20 -2.13
CA GLY A 56 -0.65 -4.93 -1.60
C GLY A 56 -1.33 -5.79 -2.66
N ILE A 57 -1.56 -5.24 -3.86
CA ILE A 57 -2.15 -5.99 -4.99
C ILE A 57 -1.24 -7.14 -5.41
N MET A 58 0.07 -6.90 -5.53
CA MET A 58 1.04 -7.93 -5.90
C MET A 58 1.12 -9.07 -4.87
N ILE A 59 1.00 -8.77 -3.58
CA ILE A 59 0.95 -9.78 -2.51
C ILE A 59 -0.29 -10.67 -2.68
N ILE A 60 -1.45 -10.08 -2.98
CA ILE A 60 -2.69 -10.83 -3.20
C ILE A 60 -2.54 -11.75 -4.41
N ILE A 61 -2.05 -11.23 -5.55
CA ILE A 61 -1.85 -12.00 -6.78
C ILE A 61 -0.83 -13.13 -6.54
N ALA A 62 0.28 -12.84 -5.87
CA ALA A 62 1.30 -13.85 -5.54
C ALA A 62 0.73 -14.93 -4.60
N GLY A 63 -0.10 -14.56 -3.64
CA GLY A 63 -0.78 -15.49 -2.74
C GLY A 63 -1.74 -16.42 -3.48
N ILE A 64 -2.58 -15.88 -4.37
CA ILE A 64 -3.49 -16.69 -5.20
C ILE A 64 -2.68 -17.61 -6.12
N LEU A 65 -1.63 -17.11 -6.77
CA LEU A 65 -0.77 -17.90 -7.65
C LEU A 65 -0.08 -19.04 -6.89
N TYR A 66 0.37 -18.78 -5.66
CA TYR A 66 0.98 -19.80 -4.81
C TYR A 66 0.00 -20.91 -4.44
N LEU A 67 -1.20 -20.55 -4.01
CA LEU A 67 -2.25 -21.50 -3.62
C LEU A 67 -2.77 -22.32 -4.80
N THR A 68 -2.85 -21.73 -5.98
CA THR A 68 -3.36 -22.38 -7.21
C THR A 68 -2.29 -23.15 -8.00
N SER A 69 -1.04 -23.18 -7.52
CA SER A 69 0.07 -23.82 -8.24
C SER A 69 -0.03 -25.36 -8.31
N ALA A 70 -0.84 -26.02 -7.48
CA ALA A 70 -1.14 -27.46 -7.54
C ALA A 70 0.08 -28.41 -7.69
N GLY A 71 1.26 -28.00 -7.22
CA GLY A 71 2.51 -28.78 -7.33
C GLY A 71 3.41 -28.44 -8.52
N ASP A 72 3.02 -27.49 -9.38
CA ASP A 72 3.86 -26.94 -10.43
C ASP A 72 4.99 -26.07 -9.84
N GLN A 73 6.21 -26.61 -9.85
CA GLN A 73 7.41 -25.97 -9.34
C GLN A 73 7.70 -24.62 -9.99
N GLN A 74 7.35 -24.42 -11.27
CA GLN A 74 7.56 -23.18 -11.98
C GLN A 74 6.62 -22.09 -11.45
N LYS A 75 5.33 -22.41 -11.27
CA LYS A 75 4.36 -21.45 -10.72
C LYS A 75 4.64 -21.11 -9.26
N MET A 76 5.06 -22.09 -8.46
CA MET A 76 5.47 -21.85 -7.08
C MET A 76 6.69 -20.93 -6.98
N THR A 77 7.66 -21.10 -7.89
CA THR A 77 8.87 -20.25 -7.91
C THR A 77 8.55 -18.83 -8.32
N THR A 78 7.70 -18.65 -9.33
CA THR A 78 7.22 -17.32 -9.77
C THR A 78 6.45 -16.62 -8.65
N ALA A 79 5.53 -17.30 -7.98
CA ALA A 79 4.77 -16.74 -6.86
C ALA A 79 5.67 -16.31 -5.70
N LYS A 80 6.65 -17.13 -5.32
CA LYS A 80 7.63 -16.77 -4.27
C LYS A 80 8.47 -15.57 -4.67
N THR A 81 8.89 -15.50 -5.94
CA THR A 81 9.70 -14.38 -6.43
C THR A 81 8.90 -13.08 -6.43
N ALA A 82 7.66 -13.11 -6.93
CA ALA A 82 6.74 -11.98 -6.87
C ALA A 82 6.49 -11.50 -5.43
N LEU A 83 6.27 -12.45 -4.51
CA LEU A 83 6.09 -12.14 -3.09
C LEU A 83 7.33 -11.49 -2.46
N LYS A 84 8.53 -12.01 -2.75
CA LYS A 84 9.79 -11.41 -2.25
C LYS A 84 9.94 -9.96 -2.70
N TYR A 85 9.71 -9.67 -3.98
CA TYR A 85 9.83 -8.30 -4.49
C TYR A 85 8.78 -7.36 -3.89
N ALA A 86 7.54 -7.83 -3.70
CA ALA A 86 6.51 -7.05 -3.05
C ALA A 86 6.86 -6.73 -1.58
N ILE A 87 7.42 -7.70 -0.85
CA ILE A 87 7.88 -7.51 0.53
C ILE A 87 9.05 -6.52 0.59
N ILE A 88 10.05 -6.66 -0.30
CA ILE A 88 11.19 -5.74 -0.36
C ILE A 88 10.71 -4.30 -0.63
N GLY A 89 9.75 -4.12 -1.55
CA GLY A 89 9.17 -2.80 -1.82
C GLY A 89 8.54 -2.14 -0.60
N ILE A 90 7.80 -2.91 0.21
CA ILE A 90 7.20 -2.41 1.45
C ILE A 90 8.28 -2.09 2.49
N ILE A 91 9.27 -2.97 2.67
CA ILE A 91 10.37 -2.75 3.63
C ILE A 91 11.12 -1.46 3.30
N VAL A 92 11.48 -1.26 2.03
CA VAL A 92 12.20 -0.04 1.60
C VAL A 92 11.35 1.21 1.84
N ALA A 93 10.05 1.16 1.54
CA ALA A 93 9.15 2.28 1.78
C ALA A 93 9.04 2.63 3.28
N LEU A 94 9.01 1.63 4.17
CA LEU A 94 8.95 1.85 5.62
C LEU A 94 10.27 2.35 6.20
N LEU A 95 11.41 1.91 5.66
CA LEU A 95 12.73 2.32 6.11
C LEU A 95 13.11 3.74 5.68
N ALA A 96 12.43 4.33 4.70
CA ALA A 96 12.76 5.66 4.19
C ALA A 96 12.72 6.76 5.26
N ILE A 97 11.74 6.71 6.18
CA ILE A 97 11.55 7.73 7.22
C ILE A 97 12.70 7.74 8.24
N PRO A 98 13.00 6.62 8.95
CA PRO A 98 14.05 6.62 9.98
C PRO A 98 15.45 6.90 9.40
N ILE A 99 15.72 6.47 8.16
CA ILE A 99 17.02 6.73 7.53
C ILE A 99 17.26 8.24 7.37
N VAL A 100 16.24 8.99 6.95
CA VAL A 100 16.36 10.45 6.77
C VAL A 100 16.54 11.16 8.12
N GLU A 101 15.87 10.71 9.17
CA GLU A 101 16.01 11.27 10.52
C GLU A 101 17.42 11.07 11.08
N VAL A 102 17.98 9.86 10.96
CA VAL A 102 19.35 9.56 11.39
C VAL A 102 20.38 10.43 10.66
N ILE A 103 20.19 10.64 9.35
CA ILE A 103 21.11 11.50 8.57
C ILE A 103 21.05 12.95 9.07
N LYS A 104 19.86 13.49 9.36
CA LYS A 104 19.72 14.85 9.90
C LYS A 104 20.38 15.00 11.27
N GLU A 105 20.24 13.99 12.12
CA GLU A 105 20.84 13.96 13.45
C GLU A 105 22.38 13.94 13.38
N VAL A 106 22.94 13.06 12.54
CA VAL A 106 24.39 12.96 12.34
C VAL A 106 24.97 14.25 11.76
N LEU A 107 24.23 14.94 10.90
CA LEU A 107 24.67 16.17 10.25
C LEU A 107 24.33 17.44 11.04
N ASN A 108 23.66 17.33 12.19
CA ASN A 108 23.23 18.44 13.06
C ASN A 108 22.61 19.63 12.30
N VAL A 109 21.81 19.33 11.27
CA VAL A 109 21.15 20.34 10.44
C VAL A 109 19.72 20.52 10.91
N SER A 110 19.44 21.64 11.59
CA SER A 110 18.08 22.05 11.90
C SER A 110 17.49 22.81 10.71
N VAL A 111 16.66 22.15 9.91
CA VAL A 111 15.96 22.80 8.78
C VAL A 111 14.66 23.45 9.28
N PRO A 112 14.54 24.79 9.36
CA PRO A 112 13.33 25.45 9.82
C PRO A 112 12.25 25.32 8.73
N GLY A 113 11.09 24.78 9.09
CA GLY A 113 9.96 24.59 8.16
C GLY A 113 9.69 23.16 7.73
N GLY A 114 10.44 22.19 8.25
CA GLY A 114 10.21 20.77 8.01
C GLY A 114 10.70 20.34 6.63
N CYS A 115 11.95 19.90 6.57
CA CYS A 115 12.49 19.00 5.56
C CYS A 115 13.46 18.06 6.26
#